data_AF-D9SLN7-F1
#
_entry.id   AF-D9SLN7-F1
#
_cell.length_a   1.000
_cell.length_b   1.000
_cell.length_c   1.000
_cell.angle_alpha   90.00
_cell.angle_beta   90.00
_cell.angle_gamma   90.00
#
_symmetry.space_group_name_H-M   'P 1'
#
loop_
_entity.id
_entity.type
_entity.pdbx_description
1 polymer ?
#
loop_
_entity_poly.entity_id
_entity_poly.type
_entity_poly.pdbx_seq_one_letter_code
_entity_poly.pdbx_strand_id
1 'polypeptide(L)'
;MVTFKLLYKAEKEIRYEYFPENDKNSSAGIIGINIDEEKIFIVQPAERDSLRHIPASELNELRDSINEMRKENGEPPLTEAELPTATEDDVFYYYASHAMSKIAEAYDEGTVLEQGTVAWY
;
A
#
# COMPACT_ATOMS: atom_id res chain seq x y z
N MET A 1 6.77 11.75 -0.92
CA MET A 1 7.26 10.79 -1.93
C MET A 1 8.03 9.65 -1.26
N VAL A 2 8.17 8.50 -1.91
CA VAL A 2 9.01 7.38 -1.46
C VAL A 2 9.85 6.87 -2.61
N THR A 3 11.10 6.50 -2.34
CA THR A 3 11.94 5.77 -3.31
C THR A 3 12.14 4.35 -2.81
N PHE A 4 12.27 3.40 -3.73
CA PHE A 4 12.58 2.02 -3.39
C PHE A 4 13.59 1.44 -4.37
N LYS A 5 14.31 0.43 -3.92
CA LYS A 5 15.32 -0.28 -4.71
C LYS A 5 15.30 -1.77 -4.36
N LEU A 6 15.47 -2.60 -5.38
CA LEU A 6 15.62 -4.04 -5.22
C LEU A 6 16.89 -4.32 -4.42
N LEU A 7 16.71 -4.98 -3.27
CA LEU A 7 17.78 -5.44 -2.42
C LEU A 7 18.30 -6.78 -2.93
N TYR A 8 17.39 -7.74 -3.14
CA TYR A 8 17.70 -9.00 -3.80
C TYR A 8 16.43 -9.68 -4.34
N LYS A 9 16.68 -10.63 -5.24
CA LYS A 9 15.68 -11.57 -5.75
C LYS A 9 16.22 -12.99 -5.59
N ALA A 10 15.45 -13.85 -4.93
CA ALA A 10 15.68 -15.28 -4.78
C ALA A 10 14.54 -16.06 -5.45
N GLU A 11 14.61 -17.40 -5.42
CA GLU A 11 13.57 -18.27 -6.03
C GLU A 11 12.19 -18.11 -5.37
N LYS A 12 12.14 -17.81 -4.07
CA LYS A 12 10.91 -17.75 -3.26
C LYS A 12 10.58 -16.37 -2.71
N GLU A 13 11.52 -15.43 -2.80
CA GLU A 13 11.39 -14.14 -2.13
C GLU A 13 12.04 -13.02 -2.94
N ILE A 14 11.40 -11.87 -2.96
CA ILE A 14 11.96 -10.61 -3.46
C ILE A 14 11.97 -9.61 -2.30
N ARG A 15 13.09 -8.92 -2.09
CA ARG A 15 13.17 -7.85 -1.10
C ARG A 15 13.55 -6.53 -1.70
N TYR A 16 12.93 -5.48 -1.19
CA TYR A 16 13.18 -4.09 -1.55
C TYR A 16 13.55 -3.31 -0.30
N GLU A 17 14.53 -2.42 -0.42
CA GLU A 17 14.69 -1.32 0.51
C GLU A 17 13.87 -0.13 0.04
N TYR A 18 13.26 0.61 0.97
CA TYR A 18 12.53 1.84 0.68
C TYR A 18 12.91 2.98 1.62
N PHE A 19 12.86 4.20 1.08
CA PHE A 19 13.31 5.43 1.72
C PHE A 19 12.19 6.49 1.64
N PRO A 20 11.49 6.74 2.75
CA PRO A 20 10.58 7.88 2.87
C PRO A 20 11.30 9.19 2.51
N GLU A 21 10.70 10.01 1.67
CA GLU A 21 11.24 11.29 1.19
C GLU A 21 12.66 11.19 0.58
N ASN A 22 13.04 10.00 0.09
CA ASN A 22 14.38 9.70 -0.41
C ASN A 22 15.50 9.98 0.62
N ASP A 23 15.18 9.91 1.92
CA ASP A 23 16.16 10.08 2.98
C ASP A 23 17.01 8.82 3.16
N LYS A 24 18.23 8.86 2.60
CA LYS A 24 19.21 7.77 2.69
C LYS A 24 20.09 7.82 3.94
N ASN A 25 19.92 8.84 4.79
CA ASN A 25 20.69 8.96 6.03
C ASN A 25 20.04 8.22 7.19
N SER A 26 18.72 8.04 7.15
CA SER A 26 17.95 7.25 8.10
C SER A 26 17.90 5.77 7.70
N SER A 27 17.52 4.93 8.66
CA SER A 27 17.38 3.49 8.42
C SER A 27 16.27 3.23 7.39
N ALA A 28 16.63 2.54 6.31
CA ALA A 28 15.69 2.11 5.27
C ALA A 28 14.68 1.10 5.82
N GLY A 29 13.48 1.11 5.26
CA GLY A 29 12.52 0.05 5.49
C GLY A 29 12.70 -1.06 4.47
N ILE A 30 12.18 -2.25 4.78
CA ILE A 30 12.27 -3.44 3.94
C ILE A 30 10.87 -3.96 3.62
N ILE A 31 10.58 -4.08 2.33
CA ILE A 31 9.37 -4.70 1.78
C ILE A 31 9.76 -6.06 1.21
N GLY A 32 8.95 -7.08 1.47
CA GLY A 32 9.10 -8.44 0.96
C GLY A 32 7.94 -8.83 0.04
N ILE A 33 8.23 -9.64 -0.97
CA ILE A 33 7.25 -10.39 -1.75
C ILE A 33 7.56 -11.87 -1.56
N ASN A 34 6.58 -12.64 -1.09
CA ASN A 34 6.62 -14.08 -1.11
C ASN A 34 6.03 -14.55 -2.44
N ILE A 35 6.87 -15.17 -3.28
CA ILE A 35 6.50 -15.60 -4.64
C ILE A 35 5.51 -16.77 -4.60
N ASP A 36 5.66 -17.68 -3.63
CA ASP A 36 4.80 -18.86 -3.51
C ASP A 36 3.37 -18.48 -3.04
N GLU A 37 3.25 -17.45 -2.20
CA GLU A 37 1.96 -16.98 -1.66
C GLU A 37 1.36 -15.80 -2.45
N GLU A 38 2.09 -15.24 -3.42
CA GLU A 38 1.73 -14.02 -4.13
C GLU A 38 1.37 -12.85 -3.18
N LYS A 39 2.11 -12.74 -2.07
CA LYS A 39 1.86 -11.72 -1.04
C LYS A 39 3.01 -10.76 -0.90
N ILE A 40 2.67 -9.48 -0.88
CA ILE A 40 3.55 -8.39 -0.50
C ILE A 40 3.34 -8.01 0.96
N PHE A 41 4.42 -7.76 1.70
CA PHE A 41 4.37 -7.46 3.13
C PHE A 41 5.56 -6.60 3.55
N ILE A 42 5.46 -5.99 4.73
CA ILE A 42 6.53 -5.19 5.32
C ILE A 42 7.34 -6.10 6.24
N VAL A 43 8.63 -6.27 5.93
CA VAL A 43 9.57 -6.99 6.79
C VAL A 43 10.03 -6.08 7.93
N GLN A 44 10.31 -4.81 7.60
CA GLN A 44 10.75 -3.81 8.55
C GLN A 44 10.27 -2.42 8.09
N PRO A 45 9.62 -1.62 8.94
CA PRO A 45 9.28 -0.25 8.58
C PRO A 45 10.53 0.63 8.55
N ALA A 46 10.56 1.60 7.64
CA ALA A 46 11.59 2.64 7.63
C ALA A 46 11.46 3.51 8.89
N GLU A 47 12.58 4.03 9.38
CA GLU A 47 12.60 4.87 10.59
C GLU A 47 11.74 6.13 10.44
N ARG A 48 11.69 6.67 9.23
CA ARG A 48 10.90 7.87 8.88
C ARG A 48 9.51 7.54 8.35
N ASP A 49 9.12 6.27 8.37
CA ASP A 49 7.76 5.92 8.04
C ASP A 49 6.81 6.32 9.18
N SER A 50 5.55 6.54 8.83
CA SER A 50 4.52 6.92 9.78
C SER A 50 3.41 5.90 9.74
N LEU A 51 3.13 5.28 10.88
CA LEU A 51 1.94 4.46 11.03
C LEU A 51 0.70 5.36 11.01
N ARG A 52 -0.25 5.03 10.16
CA ARG A 52 -1.57 5.65 10.10
C ARG A 52 -2.58 4.65 10.62
N HIS A 53 -3.56 5.18 11.34
CA HIS A 53 -4.69 4.45 11.87
C HIS A 53 -5.93 5.18 11.39
N ILE A 54 -6.83 4.43 10.75
CA ILE A 54 -8.13 4.91 10.31
C ILE A 54 -9.18 4.04 10.99
N PRO A 55 -10.00 4.59 11.89
CA PRO A 55 -11.07 3.85 12.54
C PRO A 55 -12.05 3.24 11.52
N ALA A 56 -12.59 2.06 11.83
CA ALA A 56 -13.63 1.43 11.02
C ALA A 56 -14.83 2.36 10.78
N SER A 57 -15.17 3.19 11.77
CA SER A 57 -16.23 4.19 11.66
C SER A 57 -15.94 5.24 10.59
N GLU A 58 -14.71 5.74 10.50
CA GLU A 58 -14.33 6.74 9.48
C GLU A 58 -14.36 6.13 8.07
N LEU A 59 -13.92 4.87 7.93
CA LEU A 59 -14.03 4.13 6.66
C LEU A 59 -15.49 3.95 6.23
N ASN A 60 -16.37 3.66 7.19
CA ASN A 60 -17.80 3.52 6.92
C ASN A 60 -18.48 4.88 6.63
N GLU A 61 -18.06 5.97 7.28
CA GLU A 61 -18.51 7.33 6.95
C GLU A 61 -18.11 7.74 5.52
N LEU A 62 -16.92 7.36 5.07
CA LEU A 62 -16.49 7.54 3.69
C LEU A 62 -17.36 6.72 2.72
N ARG A 63 -17.64 5.44 3.04
CA ARG A 63 -18.54 4.57 2.26
C ARG A 63 -19.94 5.20 2.15
N ASP A 64 -20.48 5.70 3.26
CA ASP A 64 -21.79 6.34 3.31
C ASP A 64 -21.81 7.64 2.48
N SER A 65 -20.74 8.44 2.54
CA SER A 65 -20.60 9.66 1.73
C SER A 65 -20.58 9.35 0.23
N ILE A 66 -19.90 8.29 -0.19
CA ILE A 66 -19.90 7.83 -1.59
C ILE A 66 -21.30 7.35 -2.00
N ASN A 67 -22.00 6.63 -1.12
CA ASN A 67 -23.35 6.16 -1.39
C ASN A 67 -24.36 7.30 -1.53
N GLU A 68 -24.25 8.37 -0.74
CA GLU A 68 -25.10 9.55 -0.92
C GLU A 68 -24.81 10.26 -2.25
N MET A 69 -23.54 10.40 -2.66
CA MET A 69 -23.22 10.93 -4.00
C MET A 69 -23.77 10.06 -5.14
N ARG A 70 -23.64 8.73 -5.05
CA ARG A 70 -24.22 7.79 -6.03
C ARG A 70 -25.73 7.92 -6.11
N LYS A 71 -26.40 8.03 -4.96
CA LYS A 71 -27.85 8.23 -4.87
C LYS A 71 -28.30 9.53 -5.51
N GLU A 72 -27.56 10.63 -5.34
CA GLU A 72 -27.80 11.89 -6.05
C GLU A 72 -27.65 11.75 -7.57
N ASN A 73 -26.72 10.90 -8.02
CA ASN A 73 -26.50 10.58 -9.44
C ASN A 73 -27.50 9.54 -10.00
N GLY A 74 -28.40 8.98 -9.18
CA GLY A 74 -29.31 7.90 -9.57
C GLY A 74 -28.63 6.54 -9.76
N GLU A 75 -27.42 6.38 -9.23
CA GLU A 75 -26.65 5.14 -9.23
C GLU A 75 -27.00 4.26 -8.01
N PRO A 76 -26.92 2.92 -8.13
CA PRO A 76 -27.11 2.06 -6.97
C PRO A 76 -25.98 2.25 -5.94
N PRO A 77 -26.28 2.06 -4.64
CA PRO A 77 -25.25 2.08 -3.60
C PRO A 77 -24.20 0.98 -3.85
N LEU A 78 -22.98 1.22 -3.37
CA LEU A 78 -21.88 0.28 -3.41
C LEU A 78 -22.28 -1.05 -2.75
N THR A 79 -22.04 -2.15 -3.46
CA THR A 79 -22.18 -3.50 -2.92
C THR A 79 -21.03 -3.84 -1.96
N GLU A 80 -21.20 -4.88 -1.14
CA GLU A 80 -20.14 -5.41 -0.28
C GLU A 80 -18.93 -5.93 -1.07
N ALA A 81 -19.13 -6.29 -2.34
CA ALA A 81 -18.05 -6.72 -3.23
C ALA A 81 -17.23 -5.53 -3.77
N GLU A 82 -17.84 -4.37 -3.96
CA GLU A 82 -17.15 -3.16 -4.44
C GLU A 82 -16.39 -2.46 -3.32
N LEU A 83 -17.01 -2.32 -2.15
CA LEU A 83 -16.40 -1.72 -0.98
C LEU A 83 -17.05 -2.33 0.26
N PRO A 84 -16.46 -3.34 0.91
CA PRO A 84 -17.06 -3.97 2.08
C PRO A 84 -17.20 -2.96 3.22
N THR A 85 -18.21 -3.17 4.08
CA THR A 85 -18.30 -2.45 5.34
C THR A 85 -17.09 -2.80 6.22
N ALA A 86 -16.38 -1.78 6.69
CA ALA A 86 -15.25 -1.96 7.58
C ALA A 86 -15.74 -2.49 8.94
N THR A 87 -15.26 -3.67 9.33
CA THR A 87 -15.54 -4.28 10.64
C THR A 87 -14.42 -4.02 11.65
N GLU A 88 -13.24 -3.62 11.17
CA GLU A 88 -12.02 -3.41 11.93
C GLU A 88 -11.33 -2.13 11.48
N ASP A 89 -10.51 -1.57 12.35
CA ASP A 89 -9.71 -0.39 12.02
C ASP A 89 -8.61 -0.75 11.02
N ASP A 90 -8.32 0.16 10.10
CA ASP A 90 -7.21 -0.01 9.16
C ASP A 90 -5.95 0.63 9.74
N VAL A 91 -4.85 -0.12 9.71
CA VAL A 91 -3.55 0.29 10.24
C VAL A 91 -2.49 -0.02 9.20
N PHE A 92 -1.83 1.02 8.71
CA PHE A 92 -0.85 0.86 7.65
C PHE A 92 0.31 1.86 7.77
N TYR A 93 1.45 1.50 7.19
CA TYR A 93 2.60 2.38 7.10
C TYR A 93 2.48 3.26 5.85
N TYR A 94 2.41 4.57 6.05
CA TYR A 94 2.06 5.52 4.99
C TYR A 94 2.98 5.43 3.77
N TYR A 95 4.30 5.46 3.97
CA TYR A 95 5.24 5.42 2.84
C TYR A 95 5.38 4.02 2.26
N ALA A 96 5.43 2.99 3.13
CA ALA A 96 5.47 1.61 2.69
C ALA A 96 4.28 1.25 1.79
N SER A 97 3.06 1.64 2.16
CA SER A 97 1.86 1.34 1.36
C SER A 97 1.94 1.90 -0.05
N HIS A 98 2.46 3.12 -0.22
CA HIS A 98 2.67 3.69 -1.56
C HIS A 98 3.74 2.94 -2.36
N ALA A 99 4.85 2.56 -1.74
CA ALA A 99 5.88 1.75 -2.40
C ALA A 99 5.35 0.36 -2.77
N MET A 100 4.66 -0.31 -1.84
CA MET A 100 4.06 -1.62 -2.03
C MET A 100 3.05 -1.62 -3.16
N SER A 101 2.17 -0.62 -3.25
CA SER A 101 1.20 -0.51 -4.36
C SER A 101 1.89 -0.49 -5.72
N LYS A 102 2.95 0.31 -5.88
CA LYS A 102 3.69 0.38 -7.16
C LYS A 102 4.45 -0.92 -7.46
N ILE A 103 5.02 -1.54 -6.43
CA ILE A 103 5.74 -2.82 -6.56
C ILE A 103 4.76 -3.93 -6.95
N ALA A 104 3.59 -4.00 -6.30
CA ALA A 104 2.55 -5.00 -6.57
C ALA A 104 2.00 -4.84 -7.98
N GLU A 105 1.63 -3.61 -8.41
CA GLU A 105 1.17 -3.33 -9.77
C GLU A 105 2.15 -3.87 -10.83
N ALA A 106 3.44 -3.54 -10.70
CA ALA A 106 4.44 -4.01 -11.64
C ALA A 106 4.66 -5.53 -11.57
N TYR A 107 4.59 -6.11 -10.37
CA TYR A 107 4.75 -7.55 -10.16
C TYR A 107 3.59 -8.34 -10.81
N ASP A 108 2.36 -7.85 -10.67
CA ASP A 108 1.15 -8.42 -11.29
C ASP A 108 1.22 -8.35 -12.82
N GLU A 109 1.92 -7.35 -13.37
CA GLU A 109 2.26 -7.24 -14.80
C GLU A 109 3.44 -8.14 -15.22
N GLY A 110 3.99 -8.96 -14.31
CA GLY A 110 5.12 -9.85 -14.56
C GLY A 110 6.49 -9.16 -14.54
N THR A 111 6.57 -7.93 -14.05
CA THR A 111 7.79 -7.12 -14.02
C THR A 111 8.33 -6.96 -12.60
N VAL A 112 9.61 -7.33 -12.39
CA VAL A 112 10.32 -7.04 -11.15
C VAL A 112 11.11 -5.75 -11.35
N LEU A 113 10.69 -4.68 -10.68
CA LEU A 113 11.37 -3.38 -10.75
C LEU A 113 12.72 -3.45 -10.03
N GLU A 114 13.77 -2.87 -10.60
CA GLU A 114 15.06 -2.75 -9.88
C GLU A 114 15.07 -1.54 -8.93
N GLN A 115 14.32 -0.51 -9.26
CA GLN A 115 14.15 0.70 -8.44
C GLN A 115 12.92 1.49 -8.91
N GLY A 116 12.43 2.39 -8.06
CA GLY A 116 11.32 3.27 -8.40
C GLY A 116 11.17 4.45 -7.44
N THR A 117 10.38 5.43 -7.88
CA THR A 117 9.97 6.59 -7.08
C THR A 117 8.46 6.71 -7.20
N VAL A 118 7.78 6.82 -6.07
CA VAL A 118 6.34 7.11 -6.02
C VAL A 118 6.16 8.49 -5.40
N ALA A 119 5.56 9.40 -6.16
CA ALA A 119 5.15 10.71 -5.68
C ALA A 119 3.62 10.79 -5.73
N TRP A 120 3.03 11.36 -4.69
CA TRP A 120 1.60 11.62 -4.57
C TRP A 120 1.43 13.06 -4.06
N TYR A 121 0.39 13.73 -4.53
CA TYR A 121 0.07 15.13 -4.25
C TYR A 121 -1.33 15.27 -3.69
#